data_AF-A0A522IUR1-F1
#
_entry.id   AF-A0A522IUR1-F1
#
_cell.length_a   1.000
_cell.length_b   1.000
_cell.length_c   1.000
_cell.angle_alpha   90.00
_cell.angle_beta   90.00
_cell.angle_gamma   90.00
#
_symmetry.space_group_name_H-M   'P 1'
#
loop_
_entity.id
_entity.type
_entity.pdbx_description
1 polymer ?
#
loop_
_entity_poly.entity_id
_entity_poly.type
_entity_poly.pdbx_seq_one_letter_code
_entity_poly.pdbx_strand_id
1 'polypeptide(L)'
;LYGIAASYTKRHLTGADPLTVAAGTMMGATIVLVPFAVATWPSTPISLHAWGAVLGLGIACTGIAYLLFFRLIAAIGPARTITVTFVIPVFGILWGALFLGERVSAGMVGACATILVGTSLATGFVKRLPGLRAQQGGASAKQ
;
A
#
# COMPACT_ATOMS: atom_id res chain seq x y z
N LEU A 1 -8.96 2.88 12.61
CA LEU A 1 -8.66 3.95 11.62
C LEU A 1 -8.69 3.43 10.17
N TYR A 2 -7.80 2.52 9.76
CA TYR A 2 -7.75 2.02 8.37
C TYR A 2 -9.06 1.43 7.82
N GLY A 3 -9.77 0.59 8.59
CA GLY A 3 -11.05 0.01 8.15
C GLY A 3 -12.19 1.03 7.99
N ILE A 4 -12.20 2.09 8.82
CA ILE A 4 -13.17 3.19 8.73
C ILE A 4 -12.88 4.03 7.49
N ALA A 5 -11.61 4.40 7.27
CA ALA A 5 -11.19 5.14 6.09
C ALA A 5 -11.53 4.39 4.80
N ALA A 6 -11.20 3.09 4.71
CA ALA A 6 -11.51 2.27 3.55
C ALA A 6 -13.03 2.17 3.30
N SER A 7 -13.84 2.03 4.35
CA SER A 7 -15.30 1.99 4.24
C SER A 7 -15.87 3.34 3.79
N TYR A 8 -15.31 4.45 4.29
CA TYR A 8 -15.74 5.80 3.94
C TYR A 8 -15.38 6.15 2.49
N THR A 9 -14.16 5.81 2.06
CA THR A 9 -13.70 5.93 0.67
C THR A 9 -14.59 5.11 -0.26
N LYS A 10 -14.89 3.85 0.09
CA LYS A 10 -15.76 3.00 -0.72
C LYS A 10 -17.20 3.55 -0.81
N ARG A 11 -17.68 4.24 0.21
CA ARG A 11 -19.05 4.78 0.26
C ARG A 11 -19.21 6.12 -0.45
N HIS A 12 -18.19 6.99 -0.41
CA HIS A 12 -18.32 8.38 -0.85
C HIS A 12 -17.38 8.77 -2.00
N LEU A 13 -16.35 7.97 -2.29
CA LEU A 13 -15.32 8.30 -3.27
C LEU A 13 -15.22 7.27 -4.41
N THR A 14 -16.15 6.31 -4.49
CA THR A 14 -16.31 5.41 -5.63
C THR A 14 -16.69 6.21 -6.88
N GLY A 15 -15.77 6.30 -7.84
CA GLY A 15 -15.95 7.01 -9.11
C GLY A 15 -15.06 8.26 -9.25
N ALA A 16 -14.45 8.73 -8.16
CA ALA A 16 -13.44 9.77 -8.23
C ALA A 16 -12.12 9.21 -8.79
N ASP A 17 -11.40 10.02 -9.57
CA ASP A 17 -10.09 9.65 -10.06
C ASP A 17 -9.13 9.39 -8.89
N PRO A 18 -8.36 8.28 -8.90
CA PRO A 18 -7.43 7.93 -7.82
C PRO A 18 -6.41 9.04 -7.49
N LEU A 19 -5.97 9.84 -8.48
CA LEU A 19 -5.07 10.96 -8.27
C LEU A 19 -5.77 12.07 -7.48
N THR A 20 -7.02 12.37 -7.79
CA THR A 20 -7.84 13.36 -7.08
C THR A 20 -8.04 12.95 -5.62
N VAL A 21 -8.33 11.67 -5.36
CA VAL A 21 -8.46 11.15 -3.99
C VAL A 21 -7.13 11.27 -3.25
N ALA A 22 -6.03 10.84 -3.86
CA ALA A 22 -4.68 10.96 -3.28
C ALA A 22 -4.31 12.41 -2.95
N ALA A 23 -4.45 13.33 -3.90
CA ALA A 23 -4.17 14.75 -3.72
C ALA A 23 -5.07 15.36 -2.63
N GLY A 24 -6.36 15.04 -2.65
CA GLY A 24 -7.32 15.46 -1.63
C GLY A 24 -6.92 14.99 -0.23
N THR A 25 -6.48 13.73 -0.08
CA THR A 25 -6.00 13.21 1.21
C THR A 25 -4.73 13.90 1.69
N MET A 26 -3.78 14.20 0.80
CA MET A 26 -2.56 14.93 1.17
C MET A 26 -2.85 16.38 1.56
N MET A 27 -3.71 17.07 0.83
CA MET A 27 -4.14 18.43 1.15
C MET A 27 -4.90 18.46 2.48
N GLY A 28 -5.84 17.53 2.67
CA GLY A 28 -6.58 17.38 3.93
C GLY A 28 -5.66 17.10 5.11
N ALA A 29 -4.70 16.18 4.97
CA ALA A 29 -3.69 15.91 5.99
C ALA A 29 -2.85 17.15 6.31
N THR A 30 -2.43 17.90 5.28
CA THR A 30 -1.66 19.15 5.46
C THR A 30 -2.47 20.18 6.23
N ILE A 31 -3.71 20.46 5.83
CA ILE A 31 -4.59 21.43 6.49
C ILE A 31 -4.81 21.05 7.96
N VAL A 32 -5.06 19.77 8.23
CA VAL A 32 -5.28 19.26 9.60
C VAL A 32 -4.00 19.36 10.42
N LEU A 33 -2.83 19.07 9.86
CA LEU A 33 -1.56 19.06 10.59
C LEU A 33 -0.93 20.45 10.79
N VAL A 34 -1.15 21.40 9.88
CA VAL A 34 -0.60 22.77 9.96
C VAL A 34 -0.83 23.45 11.32
N PRO A 35 -2.05 23.50 11.90
CA PRO A 35 -2.24 24.17 13.19
C PRO A 35 -1.44 23.50 14.32
N PHE A 36 -1.31 22.18 14.31
CA PHE A 36 -0.49 21.46 15.29
C PHE A 36 1.00 21.74 15.08
N ALA A 37 1.45 21.76 13.82
CA ALA A 37 2.84 22.08 13.48
C ALA A 37 3.22 23.50 13.94
N VAL A 38 2.31 24.47 13.80
CA VAL A 38 2.50 25.84 14.31
C VAL A 38 2.46 25.87 15.84
N ALA A 39 1.53 25.14 16.47
CA ALA A 39 1.41 25.09 17.92
C ALA A 39 2.62 24.43 18.61
N THR A 40 3.26 23.46 17.96
CA THR A 40 4.46 22.77 18.47
C THR A 40 5.73 23.22 17.75
N TRP A 41 5.76 24.44 17.23
CA TRP A 41 6.91 24.93 16.49
C TRP A 41 8.16 25.00 17.39
N PRO A 42 9.30 24.45 16.96
CA PRO A 42 10.51 24.42 17.78
C PRO A 42 11.05 25.84 18.02
N SER A 43 11.56 26.06 19.24
CA SER A 43 12.21 27.32 19.62
C SER A 43 13.60 27.49 18.99
N THR A 44 14.20 26.40 18.50
CA THR A 44 15.48 26.41 17.79
C THR A 44 15.27 26.41 16.28
N PRO A 45 16.20 27.01 15.51
CA PRO A 45 16.14 26.98 14.05
C PRO A 45 16.21 25.54 13.52
N ILE A 46 15.28 25.21 12.63
CA ILE A 46 15.29 23.91 11.93
C ILE A 46 16.46 23.90 10.94
N SER A 47 17.29 22.87 11.00
CA SER A 47 18.47 22.76 10.12
C SER A 47 18.07 22.56 8.66
N LEU A 48 18.92 23.03 7.73
CA LEU A 48 18.70 22.80 6.29
C LEU A 48 18.68 21.31 5.95
N HIS A 49 19.41 20.49 6.71
CA HIS A 49 19.40 19.04 6.58
C HIS A 49 18.03 18.44 6.93
N ALA A 50 17.39 18.89 8.00
CA ALA A 50 16.05 18.43 8.37
C ALA A 50 15.00 18.80 7.30
N TRP A 51 15.07 20.01 6.76
CA TRP A 51 14.24 20.42 5.62
C TRP A 51 14.49 19.53 4.39
N GLY A 52 15.76 19.30 4.05
CA GLY A 52 16.14 18.42 2.95
C GLY A 52 15.63 16.98 3.13
N ALA A 53 15.69 16.43 4.34
CA ALA A 53 15.20 15.10 4.65
C ALA A 53 13.66 15.00 4.48
N VAL A 54 12.91 15.99 4.96
CA VAL A 54 11.45 16.03 4.81
C VAL A 54 11.05 16.20 3.34
N LEU A 55 11.73 17.08 2.60
CA LEU A 55 11.49 17.26 1.16
C LEU A 55 11.84 15.99 0.38
N GLY A 56 12.97 15.34 0.70
CA GLY A 56 13.37 14.07 0.11
C GLY A 56 12.33 12.97 0.35
N LEU A 57 11.86 12.83 1.60
CA LEU A 57 10.81 11.87 1.95
C LEU A 57 9.50 12.17 1.20
N GLY A 58 9.07 13.44 1.16
CA GLY A 58 7.84 13.85 0.48
C GLY A 58 7.90 13.64 -1.04
N ILE A 59 8.96 14.09 -1.69
CA ILE A 59 9.07 14.04 -3.15
C ILE A 59 9.44 12.63 -3.61
N ALA A 60 10.51 12.04 -3.07
CA ALA A 60 11.02 10.77 -3.56
C ALA A 60 10.16 9.59 -3.10
N CYS A 61 9.83 9.53 -1.80
CA CYS A 61 9.11 8.37 -1.27
C CYS A 61 7.59 8.44 -1.50
N THR A 62 7.01 9.64 -1.56
CA THR A 62 5.55 9.78 -1.78
C THR A 62 5.22 10.21 -3.21
N GLY A 63 5.77 11.34 -3.67
CA GLY A 63 5.44 11.90 -4.99
C GLY A 63 5.80 10.96 -6.14
N ILE A 64 7.08 10.59 -6.28
CA ILE A 64 7.55 9.69 -7.33
C ILE A 64 6.89 8.31 -7.22
N ALA A 65 6.78 7.77 -6.00
CA ALA A 65 6.13 6.48 -5.79
C ALA A 65 4.67 6.48 -6.24
N TYR A 66 3.91 7.55 -5.98
CA TYR A 66 2.53 7.67 -6.46
C TYR A 66 2.45 7.76 -7.98
N LEU A 67 3.35 8.49 -8.63
CA LEU A 67 3.43 8.51 -10.10
C LEU A 67 3.68 7.10 -10.66
N LEU A 68 4.62 6.35 -10.08
CA LEU A 68 4.89 4.97 -10.48
C LEU A 68 3.69 4.06 -10.21
N PHE A 69 3.02 4.23 -9.07
CA PHE A 69 1.85 3.46 -8.69
C PHE A 69 0.69 3.69 -9.66
N PHE A 70 0.40 4.93 -10.04
CA PHE A 70 -0.63 5.23 -11.04
C PHE A 70 -0.25 4.74 -12.44
N ARG A 71 1.03 4.82 -12.81
CA ARG A 71 1.52 4.20 -14.05
C ARG A 71 1.35 2.68 -14.07
N LEU A 72 1.58 2.01 -12.94
CA LEU A 72 1.33 0.58 -12.78
C LEU A 72 -0.17 0.26 -12.90
N ILE A 73 -1.04 1.06 -12.28
CA ILE A 73 -2.50 0.90 -12.42
C ILE A 73 -2.91 0.98 -13.89
N ALA A 74 -2.38 1.97 -14.62
CA ALA A 74 -2.67 2.13 -16.05
C ALA A 74 -2.12 0.96 -16.89
N ALA A 75 -0.94 0.42 -16.55
CA ALA A 75 -0.27 -0.62 -17.33
C ALA A 75 -0.81 -2.04 -17.07
N ILE A 76 -1.05 -2.42 -15.80
CA ILE A 76 -1.37 -3.81 -15.41
C ILE A 76 -2.70 -3.94 -14.64
N GLY A 77 -3.38 -2.83 -14.39
CA GLY A 77 -4.65 -2.76 -13.67
C GLY A 77 -4.50 -2.67 -12.15
N PRO A 78 -5.53 -2.16 -11.44
CA PRO A 78 -5.48 -1.90 -10.00
C PRO A 78 -5.33 -3.17 -9.15
N ALA A 79 -5.96 -4.28 -9.56
CA ALA A 79 -5.89 -5.55 -8.83
C ALA A 79 -4.49 -6.18 -8.83
N ARG A 80 -3.70 -6.00 -9.89
CA ARG A 80 -2.29 -6.45 -9.92
C ARG A 80 -1.37 -5.43 -9.28
N THR A 81 -1.66 -4.14 -9.38
CA THR A 81 -0.81 -3.11 -8.78
C THR A 81 -0.77 -3.20 -7.25
N ILE A 82 -1.89 -3.56 -6.61
CA ILE A 82 -1.93 -3.67 -5.14
C ILE A 82 -1.04 -4.80 -4.60
N THR A 83 -0.61 -5.77 -5.41
CA THR A 83 0.29 -6.84 -4.92
C THR A 83 1.63 -6.32 -4.47
N VAL A 84 2.08 -5.18 -5.00
CA VAL A 84 3.33 -4.53 -4.57
C VAL A 84 3.28 -4.23 -3.06
N THR A 85 2.09 -3.91 -2.52
CA THR A 85 1.91 -3.66 -1.08
C THR A 85 2.04 -4.91 -0.23
N PHE A 86 1.82 -6.10 -0.78
CA PHE A 86 1.99 -7.35 -0.04
C PHE A 86 3.46 -7.71 0.14
N VAL A 87 4.37 -7.13 -0.67
CA VAL A 87 5.81 -7.35 -0.58
C VAL A 87 6.48 -6.45 0.47
N ILE A 88 5.76 -5.49 1.07
CA ILE A 88 6.25 -4.60 2.14
C ILE A 88 7.06 -5.32 3.24
N PRO A 89 6.60 -6.43 3.85
CA PRO A 89 7.37 -7.14 4.89
C PRO A 89 8.73 -7.66 4.40
N VAL A 90 8.85 -8.05 3.12
CA VAL A 90 10.11 -8.50 2.51
C VAL A 90 11.11 -7.34 2.45
N PHE A 91 10.66 -6.17 1.98
CA PHE A 91 11.49 -4.96 1.96
C PHE A 91 11.85 -4.50 3.38
N GLY A 92 10.96 -4.69 4.36
CA GLY A 92 11.24 -4.41 5.76
C GLY A 92 12.44 -5.20 6.29
N ILE A 93 12.44 -6.52 6.09
CA ILE A 93 13.58 -7.38 6.48
C ILE A 93 14.84 -6.99 5.70
N LEU A 94 14.71 -6.76 4.39
CA LEU A 94 15.83 -6.42 3.53
C LEU A 94 16.53 -5.12 3.97
N TRP A 95 15.77 -4.07 4.25
CA TRP A 95 16.32 -2.79 4.71
C TRP A 95 16.82 -2.85 6.16
N GLY A 96 16.16 -3.61 7.03
CA GLY A 96 16.67 -3.87 8.39
C GLY A 96 18.04 -4.57 8.36
N ALA A 97 18.21 -5.55 7.49
CA ALA A 97 19.49 -6.23 7.32
C ALA A 97 20.57 -5.31 6.70
N LEU A 98 20.23 -4.56 5.65
CA LEU A 98 21.20 -3.76 4.89
C LEU A 98 21.60 -2.45 5.59
N PHE A 99 20.64 -1.71 6.14
CA PHE A 99 20.90 -0.38 6.71
C PHE A 99 21.06 -0.39 8.23
N LEU A 100 20.34 -1.27 8.94
CA LEU A 100 20.42 -1.38 10.41
C LEU A 100 21.38 -2.48 10.86
N GLY A 101 21.86 -3.34 9.96
CA GLY A 101 22.77 -4.44 10.29
C GLY A 101 22.12 -5.56 11.11
N GLU A 102 20.79 -5.69 11.06
CA GLU A 102 20.07 -6.69 11.82
C GLU A 102 20.34 -8.11 11.29
N ARG A 103 20.54 -9.07 12.21
CA ARG A 103 20.67 -10.48 11.84
C ARG A 103 19.30 -11.04 11.47
N VAL A 104 19.13 -11.40 10.21
CA VAL A 104 17.91 -12.07 9.73
C VAL A 104 17.78 -13.44 10.38
N SER A 105 16.84 -13.56 11.32
CA SER A 105 16.57 -14.81 12.02
C SER A 105 15.55 -15.68 11.28
N ALA A 106 15.55 -16.99 11.54
CA ALA A 106 14.54 -17.90 11.02
C ALA A 106 13.10 -17.48 11.42
N GLY A 107 12.93 -16.89 12.60
CA GLY A 107 11.65 -16.36 13.07
C GLY A 107 11.13 -15.19 12.23
N MET A 108 12.01 -14.27 11.82
CA MET A 108 11.64 -13.15 10.92
C MET A 108 11.17 -13.68 9.56
N VAL A 109 11.89 -14.66 9.01
CA VAL A 109 11.51 -15.30 7.74
C VAL A 109 10.17 -16.02 7.86
N GLY A 110 9.97 -16.77 8.95
CA GLY A 110 8.70 -17.43 9.24
C GLY A 110 7.53 -16.45 9.33
N ALA A 111 7.69 -15.36 10.09
CA ALA A 111 6.67 -14.32 10.22
C ALA A 111 6.36 -13.64 8.89
N CYS A 112 7.40 -13.32 8.09
CA CYS A 112 7.23 -12.77 6.75
C CYS A 112 6.43 -13.72 5.86
N ALA A 113 6.76 -15.02 5.86
CA ALA A 113 6.03 -16.03 5.11
C ALA A 113 4.56 -16.12 5.55
N THR A 114 4.29 -16.10 6.86
CA THR A 114 2.92 -16.10 7.40
C THR A 114 2.13 -14.88 6.93
N ILE A 115 2.72 -13.68 6.93
CA ILE A 115 2.06 -12.46 6.44
C ILE A 115 1.74 -12.56 4.95
N LEU A 116 2.70 -13.03 4.13
CA LEU A 116 2.51 -13.20 2.69
C LEU A 116 1.40 -14.21 2.37
N VAL A 117 1.36 -15.34 3.07
CA VAL A 117 0.31 -16.35 2.91
C VAL A 117 -1.05 -15.78 3.34
N GLY A 118 -1.13 -15.15 4.51
CA GLY A 118 -2.38 -14.59 5.03
C GLY A 118 -2.97 -13.52 4.11
N THR A 119 -2.14 -12.58 3.63
CA THR A 119 -2.56 -11.52 2.70
C THR A 119 -2.98 -12.08 1.33
N SER A 120 -2.27 -13.08 0.82
CA SER A 120 -2.62 -13.76 -0.45
C SER A 120 -3.97 -14.49 -0.37
N LEU A 121 -4.27 -15.12 0.78
CA LEU A 121 -5.55 -15.78 1.02
C LEU A 121 -6.68 -14.77 1.17
N ALA A 122 -6.48 -13.73 2.00
CA ALA A 122 -7.50 -12.71 2.27
C ALA A 122 -7.92 -11.93 1.02
N THR A 123 -6.99 -11.74 0.08
CA THR A 123 -7.23 -10.97 -1.16
C THR A 123 -7.75 -11.84 -2.31
N GLY A 124 -7.91 -13.14 -2.10
CA GLY A 124 -8.45 -14.07 -3.09
C GLY A 124 -7.50 -14.40 -4.24
N PHE A 125 -6.22 -14.02 -4.15
CA PHE A 125 -5.19 -14.30 -5.15
C PHE A 125 -5.07 -15.82 -5.42
N VAL A 126 -5.25 -16.64 -4.38
CA VAL A 126 -5.17 -18.12 -4.46
C VAL A 126 -6.43 -18.75 -5.10
N LYS A 127 -7.57 -18.03 -5.18
CA LYS A 127 -8.85 -18.58 -5.68
C LYS A 127 -9.00 -18.53 -7.21
N ARG A 128 -8.03 -17.97 -7.95
CA ARG A 128 -7.93 -18.06 -9.43
C ARG A 128 -7.16 -19.31 -9.88
N LEU A 129 -7.52 -20.48 -9.36
CA LEU A 129 -7.18 -21.76 -9.99
C LEU A 129 -8.38 -22.19 -10.84
N PRO A 130 -8.36 -21.96 -12.17
CA PRO A 130 -9.40 -22.43 -13.07
C PRO A 130 -9.24 -23.94 -13.25
N GLY A 131 -9.78 -24.74 -12.33
CA GLY A 131 -9.55 -26.19 -12.37
C GLY A 131 -10.66 -27.10 -11.85
N LEU A 132 -11.72 -26.60 -11.22
CA LEU A 132 -12.71 -27.47 -10.55
C LEU A 132 -14.17 -27.15 -10.90
N ARG A 133 -14.43 -26.48 -12.02
CA ARG A 133 -15.82 -26.18 -12.48
C ARG A 133 -16.20 -26.79 -13.83
N ALA A 134 -15.44 -27.77 -14.33
CA ALA A 134 -15.73 -28.45 -15.59
C ALA A 134 -16.06 -29.93 -15.38
N GLN A 135 -17.10 -30.26 -14.59
CA GLN A 135 -17.68 -31.62 -14.64
C GLN A 135 -19.13 -31.79 -14.11
N GLN A 136 -19.99 -30.76 -14.12
CA GLN A 136 -21.40 -30.92 -13.69
C GLN A 136 -22.45 -30.28 -14.62
N GLY A 137 -22.26 -30.36 -15.95
CA GLY A 137 -23.26 -29.86 -16.90
C GLY A 137 -23.50 -30.74 -18.14
N GLY A 138 -22.96 -31.96 -18.17
CA GLY A 138 -23.12 -32.90 -19.28
C GLY A 138 -24.10 -34.02 -18.96
N ALA A 139 -25.36 -33.69 -18.65
CA ALA A 139 -26.44 -34.69 -18.58
C ALA A 139 -27.81 -34.02 -18.73
N SER A 140 -28.15 -33.57 -19.93
CA SER A 140 -29.53 -33.65 -20.43
C SER A 140 -29.57 -33.36 -21.93
N ALA A 141 -29.32 -34.41 -22.72
CA ALA A 141 -29.75 -34.52 -24.10
C ALA A 141 -30.31 -35.94 -24.25
N LYS A 142 -31.49 -36.06 -24.88
CA LYS A 142 -32.44 -37.21 -24.89
C LYS A 142 -33.33 -37.16 -23.64
N GLN A 143 -34.64 -36.90 -23.71
CA GLN A 143 -35.65 -37.28 -24.71
C GLN A 143 -36.71 -36.19 -24.89
#